data_AF-A0A7V3WII5-F1
#
_entry.id   AF-A0A7V3WII5-F1
#
_cell.length_a   1.000
_cell.length_b   1.000
_cell.length_c   1.000
_cell.angle_alpha   90.00
_cell.angle_beta   90.00
_cell.angle_gamma   90.00
#
_symmetry.space_group_name_H-M   'P 1'
#
loop_
_entity.id
_entity.type
_entity.pdbx_description
1 polymer ?
#
loop_
_entity_poly.entity_id
_entity_poly.type
_entity_poly.pdbx_seq_one_letter_code
_entity_poly.pdbx_strand_id
1 'polypeptide(L)' 'KLRAIERIIQLIVDEVIDINNYFIRYGSFKIPESFQSSFLVLAENNILPESFAKKNCPSGLNVPF' A
#
# COMPACT_ATOMS: atom_id res chain seq x y z
N LYS A 1 -10.29 -24.25 -10.38
CA LYS A 1 -8.94 -24.07 -9.78
C LYS A 1 -8.45 -22.62 -9.89
N LEU A 2 -8.41 -22.02 -11.09
CA LEU A 2 -8.02 -20.60 -11.26
C LEU A 2 -8.87 -19.60 -10.46
N ARG A 3 -10.20 -19.77 -10.44
CA ARG A 3 -11.11 -18.91 -9.64
C ARG A 3 -10.79 -18.85 -8.14
N ALA A 4 -10.32 -19.95 -7.56
CA ALA A 4 -9.95 -19.98 -6.14
C ALA A 4 -8.66 -19.20 -5.89
N ILE A 5 -7.69 -19.31 -6.80
CA ILE A 5 -6.43 -18.57 -6.74
C ILE A 5 -6.70 -17.07 -6.91
N GLU A 6 -7.52 -16.69 -7.89
CA GLU A 6 -7.92 -15.31 -8.12
C GLU A 6 -8.58 -14.71 -6.88
N ARG A 7 -9.51 -15.45 -6.24
CA ARG A 7 -10.15 -15.01 -5.00
C ARG A 7 -9.17 -14.85 -3.85
N ILE A 8 -8.21 -15.77 -3.71
CA ILE A 8 -7.17 -15.67 -2.67
C ILE A 8 -6.31 -14.43 -2.90
N ILE A 9 -5.90 -14.14 -4.14
CA ILE A 9 -5.12 -12.95 -4.47
C ILE A 9 -5.91 -11.68 -4.13
N GLN A 10 -7.19 -11.61 -4.51
CA GLN A 10 -8.07 -10.49 -4.16
C GLN A 10 -8.15 -10.27 -2.65
N LEU A 11 -8.36 -11.34 -1.86
CA LEU A 11 -8.41 -11.26 -0.40
C LEU A 11 -7.10 -10.77 0.22
N ILE A 12 -5.95 -11.20 -0.32
CA ILE A 12 -4.63 -10.72 0.14
C ILE A 12 -4.49 -9.21 -0.14
N VAL A 13 -4.90 -8.75 -1.33
CA VAL A 13 -4.84 -7.32 -1.67
C VAL A 13 -5.77 -6.50 -0.78
N ASP A 14 -7.00 -6.96 -0.56
CA ASP A 14 -7.98 -6.31 0.31
C ASP A 14 -7.44 -6.18 1.75
N GLU A 15 -6.87 -7.25 2.30
CA GLU A 15 -6.32 -7.22 3.66
C GLU A 15 -5.13 -6.25 3.79
N VAL A 16 -4.27 -6.17 2.76
CA VAL A 16 -3.17 -5.20 2.73
C VAL A 16 -3.68 -3.77 2.67
N ILE A 17 -4.76 -3.50 1.92
CA ILE A 17 -5.43 -2.19 1.89
C ILE A 17 -5.92 -1.81 3.29
N ASP A 18 -6.58 -2.74 3.98
CA ASP A 18 -7.14 -2.51 5.31
C ASP A 18 -6.04 -2.25 6.36
N ILE A 19 -4.96 -3.02 6.32
CA ILE A 19 -3.78 -2.79 7.18
C ILE A 19 -3.19 -1.40 6.92
N ASN A 20 -2.99 -1.02 5.66
CA ASN A 20 -2.42 0.28 5.34
C ASN A 20 -3.32 1.42 5.84
N ASN A 21 -4.63 1.30 5.60
CA ASN A 21 -5.61 2.28 6.06
C ASN A 21 -5.67 2.39 7.58
N TYR A 22 -5.50 1.28 8.31
CA TYR A 22 -5.45 1.28 9.76
C TYR A 22 -4.29 2.15 10.27
N PHE A 23 -3.08 1.93 9.78
CA PHE A 23 -1.91 2.72 10.17
C PHE A 23 -2.06 4.19 9.78
N ILE A 24 -2.55 4.48 8.58
CA ILE A 24 -2.74 5.86 8.10
C ILE A 24 -3.73 6.62 8.98
N ARG A 25 -4.86 5.99 9.34
CA ARG A 25 -5.88 6.61 10.20
C ARG A 25 -5.36 6.82 11.61
N TYR A 26 -4.73 5.81 12.19
CA TYR A 26 -4.25 5.89 13.58
C TYR A 26 -3.07 6.86 13.72
N GLY A 27 -2.19 6.90 12.73
CA GLY A 27 -1.05 7.82 12.66
C GLY A 27 -1.42 9.25 12.28
N SER A 28 -2.68 9.52 11.90
CA SER A 28 -3.11 10.81 11.32
C SER A 28 -2.25 11.24 10.13
N PHE A 29 -1.84 10.28 9.30
CA PHE A 29 -0.97 10.51 8.15
C PHE A 29 -1.72 11.12 6.96
N LYS A 30 -0.97 11.56 5.96
CA LYS A 30 -1.51 12.02 4.67
C LYS A 30 -2.43 10.95 4.08
N ILE A 31 -3.62 11.34 3.65
CA ILE A 31 -4.56 10.43 3.00
C ILE A 31 -3.99 10.07 1.61
N PRO A 32 -3.78 8.78 1.30
CA PRO A 32 -3.27 8.37 0.00
C PRO A 32 -4.34 8.53 -1.09
N GLU A 33 -3.93 8.90 -2.31
CA GLU A 33 -4.80 9.04 -3.48
C GLU A 33 -5.13 7.69 -4.14
N SER A 34 -4.34 6.67 -3.83
CA SER A 34 -4.44 5.31 -4.38
C SER A 34 -3.85 4.26 -3.43
N PHE A 35 -4.17 3.00 -3.68
CA PHE A 35 -3.54 1.87 -2.99
C PHE A 35 -2.00 1.92 -3.05
N GLN A 36 -1.43 2.24 -4.21
CA GLN A 36 0.01 2.31 -4.41
C GLN A 36 0.64 3.43 -3.56
N SER A 37 0.01 4.61 -3.54
CA SER A 37 0.49 5.74 -2.72
C SER A 37 0.39 5.47 -1.21
N SER A 38 -0.46 4.53 -0.75
CA SER A 38 -0.53 4.17 0.67
C SER A 38 0.78 3.58 1.19
N PHE A 39 1.51 2.81 0.37
CA PHE A 39 2.83 2.30 0.74
C PHE A 39 3.87 3.40 0.90
N LEU A 40 3.80 4.44 0.06
CA LEU A 40 4.70 5.59 0.13
C LEU A 40 4.44 6.39 1.42
N VAL A 41 3.18 6.67 1.73
CA VAL A 41 2.80 7.35 2.98
C VAL A 41 3.33 6.58 4.20
N LEU A 42 3.22 5.25 4.20
CA LEU A 42 3.74 4.43 5.29
C LEU A 42 5.27 4.44 5.37
N ALA A 43 5.97 4.50 4.23
CA ALA A 43 7.42 4.61 4.21
C ALA A 43 7.92 5.98 4.69
N GLU A 44 7.27 7.08 4.25
CA GLU A 44 7.54 8.45 4.73
C GLU A 44 7.43 8.56 6.25
N ASN A 45 6.54 7.77 6.85
CA ASN A 45 6.32 7.73 8.30
C ASN A 45 7.07 6.58 9.00
N ASN A 46 8.07 5.98 8.35
CA ASN A 46 8.93 4.91 8.90
C ASN A 46 8.19 3.63 9.35
N ILE A 47 6.98 3.39 8.87
CA ILE A 47 6.21 2.17 9.16
C ILE A 47 6.69 1.01 8.27
N LEU A 48 7.01 1.32 7.01
CA LEU A 48 7.53 0.35 6.05
C LEU A 48 8.91 0.78 5.56
N PRO A 49 9.83 -0.17 5.26
CA PRO A 49 11.05 0.15 4.54
C PRO A 49 10.74 0.77 3.18
N GLU A 50 11.45 1.84 2.83
CA GLU A 50 11.26 2.53 1.55
C GLU A 50 11.47 1.59 0.34
N SER A 51 12.45 0.69 0.43
CA SER A 51 12.71 -0.32 -0.61
C SER A 51 11.53 -1.27 -0.81
N PHE A 52 10.81 -1.60 0.26
CA PHE A 52 9.61 -2.41 0.21
C PHE A 52 8.45 -1.64 -0.42
N ALA A 53 8.24 -0.38 0.00
CA ALA A 53 7.19 0.46 -0.57
C ALA A 53 7.39 0.69 -2.08
N LYS A 54 8.62 0.98 -2.51
CA LYS A 54 8.96 1.16 -3.94
C LYS A 54 8.70 -0.10 -4.76
N LYS A 55 9.02 -1.28 -4.22
CA LYS A 55 8.79 -2.56 -4.93
C LYS A 55 7.30 -2.84 -5.16
N ASN A 56 6.45 -2.43 -4.23
CA ASN A 56 5.00 -2.67 -4.28
C ASN A 56 4.21 -1.51 -4.93
N CYS A 57 4.90 -0.48 -5.41
CA CYS A 57 4.34 0.66 -6.13
C CYS A 57 4.84 0.66 -7.59
N PRO A 58 4.18 -0.09 -8.51
CA PRO A 58 4.67 -0.27 -9.88
C PRO A 58 4.48 0.96 -10.79
N SER A 59 3.67 1.94 -10.39
CA SER A 59 3.41 3.17 -11.14
C SER A 59 4.10 4.38 -10.50
N GLY A 60 5.32 4.69 -10.99
CA GLY A 60 5.85 6.05 -11.00
C GLY A 60 6.98 6.36 -10.03
N LEU A 61 8.18 5.85 -10.29
CA LEU A 61 9.44 6.54 -9.96
C LEU A 61 9.52 7.81 -10.84
N ASN A 62 8.70 8.82 -10.54
CA ASN A 62 8.79 10.22 -10.97
C ASN A 62 7.52 10.99 -10.52
N VAL A 63 7.26 11.04 -9.22
CA VAL A 63 6.44 12.12 -8.66
C VAL A 63 7.33 12.92 -7.72
N PRO A 64 7.79 14.12 -8.13
CA PRO A 64 8.46 15.04 -7.23
C PRO A 64 7.37 15.78 -6.47
N PHE A 65 6.98 15.26 -5.32
CA PHE A 65 6.16 15.98 -4.34
C PHE A 65 6.67 15.69 -2.94
#